data_AF-A0A6C0UKM7-F1
#
_entry.id   AF-A0A6C0UKM7-F1
#
_cell.length_a   1.000
_cell.length_b   1.000
_cell.length_c   1.000
_cell.angle_alpha   90.00
_cell.angle_beta   90.00
_cell.angle_gamma   90.00
#
_symmetry.space_group_name_H-M   'P 1'
#
loop_
_entity.id
_entity.type
_entity.pdbx_description
1 polymer ?
#
loop_
_entity_poly.entity_id
_entity_poly.type
_entity_poly.pdbx_seq_one_letter_code
_entity_poly.pdbx_strand_id
1 'polypeptide(L)'
;MDTTRRTLLSSCGIGTVALLTGCLGEGNGNANGGDETDDETEGDSDTSPTETGGPELSIVSTDELPDAPVRPAIEVTQKTATESQPPGLKATVTNEGDRALTLGEGRAIVFAYRNDTANNLMLLPAGSDYPVEAGCWRLTEGIAITEEYRMVTLEPGESASQVLELYGAPDADACLPTGTFRFESPYSVRDESGEEETASFTWGFDISLE
;
A
#
# COMPACT_ATOMS: atom_id res chain seq x y z
N MET A 1 -46.18 -4.99 -31.03
CA MET A 1 -45.23 -4.55 -32.07
C MET A 1 -44.34 -3.54 -31.34
N ASP A 2 -43.12 -3.83 -30.88
CA ASP A 2 -42.09 -4.72 -31.37
C ASP A 2 -41.42 -5.49 -30.21
N THR A 3 -41.23 -6.79 -30.40
CA THR A 3 -40.39 -7.66 -29.57
C THR A 3 -39.34 -8.22 -30.50
N THR A 4 -38.06 -7.87 -30.37
CA THR A 4 -36.97 -8.54 -31.09
C THR A 4 -35.58 -8.27 -30.47
N ARG A 5 -35.05 -9.34 -29.85
CA ARG A 5 -33.69 -9.92 -29.92
C ARG A 5 -32.47 -9.15 -29.37
N ARG A 6 -31.73 -9.83 -28.49
CA ARG A 6 -30.46 -10.52 -28.85
C ARG A 6 -30.00 -11.47 -27.73
N THR A 7 -30.12 -12.76 -28.01
CA THR A 7 -29.44 -13.87 -27.33
C THR A 7 -28.46 -14.45 -28.34
N LEU A 8 -27.23 -14.72 -27.94
CA LEU A 8 -26.32 -15.78 -28.45
C LEU A 8 -24.90 -15.48 -27.96
N LEU A 9 -24.31 -16.41 -27.20
CA LEU A 9 -23.06 -17.07 -27.58
C LEU A 9 -22.84 -18.28 -26.65
N SER A 10 -22.87 -19.44 -27.29
CA SER A 10 -22.47 -20.74 -26.77
C SER A 10 -21.31 -21.18 -27.64
N SER A 11 -20.17 -21.56 -27.04
CA SER A 11 -19.20 -22.46 -27.66
C SER A 11 -18.15 -22.92 -26.65
N CYS A 12 -18.13 -24.23 -26.41
CA CYS A 12 -17.07 -24.97 -25.74
C CYS A 12 -15.77 -24.97 -26.57
N GLY A 13 -14.62 -25.05 -25.89
CA GLY A 13 -13.33 -25.42 -26.48
C GLY A 13 -12.50 -26.22 -25.49
N ILE A 14 -12.40 -27.54 -25.73
CA ILE A 14 -11.54 -28.50 -25.05
C ILE A 14 -10.18 -28.49 -25.77
N GLY A 15 -9.04 -28.58 -25.05
CA GLY A 15 -7.77 -28.86 -25.73
C GLY A 15 -6.48 -28.80 -24.92
N THR A 16 -6.09 -29.97 -24.38
CA THR A 16 -4.74 -30.57 -24.40
C THR A 16 -3.54 -29.97 -23.65
N VAL A 17 -3.01 -30.87 -22.80
CA VAL A 17 -1.69 -30.99 -22.16
C VAL A 17 -0.53 -30.90 -23.16
N ALA A 18 0.58 -30.24 -22.76
CA ALA A 18 1.93 -30.52 -23.27
C ALA A 18 2.97 -30.38 -22.15
N LEU A 19 3.81 -31.41 -22.05
CA LEU A 19 4.89 -31.63 -21.08
C LEU A 19 6.13 -30.79 -21.42
N LEU A 20 6.78 -30.20 -20.41
CA LEU A 20 8.11 -29.61 -20.55
C LEU A 20 9.18 -30.62 -20.08
N THR A 21 9.87 -31.19 -21.05
CA THR A 21 11.24 -31.74 -21.01
C THR A 21 12.20 -30.66 -20.47
N GLY A 22 13.16 -30.90 -19.56
CA GLY A 22 14.16 -31.96 -19.56
C GLY A 22 15.44 -31.44 -20.23
N CYS A 23 16.38 -30.86 -19.47
CA CYS A 23 17.76 -30.63 -19.92
C CYS A 23 18.73 -31.04 -18.81
N LEU A 24 19.21 -32.28 -18.91
CA LEU A 24 20.37 -32.79 -18.19
C LEU A 24 21.62 -32.30 -18.94
N GLY A 25 22.44 -31.49 -18.28
CA GLY A 25 23.75 -31.07 -18.77
C GLY A 25 24.79 -32.16 -18.52
N GLU A 26 25.38 -32.62 -19.61
CA GLU A 26 26.32 -33.73 -19.74
C GLU A 26 27.73 -33.36 -19.25
N GLY A 27 28.32 -34.22 -18.43
CA GLY A 27 29.69 -34.10 -17.96
C GLY A 27 30.67 -34.78 -18.89
N ASN A 28 31.75 -34.07 -19.26
CA ASN A 28 32.93 -34.68 -19.85
C ASN A 28 34.19 -33.97 -19.31
N GLY A 29 34.97 -34.68 -18.51
CA GLY A 29 36.22 -34.17 -17.93
C GLY A 29 37.39 -34.26 -18.90
N ASN A 30 38.40 -33.41 -18.68
CA ASN A 30 39.81 -33.79 -18.80
C ASN A 30 40.71 -32.78 -18.05
N ALA A 31 41.49 -33.29 -17.10
CA ALA A 31 42.40 -32.55 -16.24
C ALA A 31 43.64 -32.04 -16.99
N ASN A 32 44.15 -30.86 -16.61
CA ASN A 32 45.59 -30.63 -16.44
C ASN A 32 45.87 -29.44 -15.52
N GLY A 33 46.94 -29.54 -14.74
CA GLY A 33 47.22 -28.75 -13.54
C GLY A 33 47.57 -27.28 -13.72
N GLY A 34 47.43 -26.54 -12.63
CA GLY A 34 47.83 -25.16 -12.44
C GLY A 34 47.44 -24.72 -11.03
N ASP A 35 48.43 -24.70 -10.15
CA ASP A 35 48.41 -24.16 -8.78
C ASP A 35 48.13 -22.66 -8.81
N GLU A 36 47.10 -22.20 -8.09
CA GLU A 36 47.02 -20.92 -7.37
C GLU A 36 45.65 -20.84 -6.66
N THR A 37 45.70 -20.95 -5.34
CA THR A 37 44.62 -20.57 -4.41
C THR A 37 44.33 -19.09 -4.55
N ASP A 38 43.17 -18.76 -5.12
CA ASP A 38 42.48 -17.51 -4.86
C ASP A 38 41.04 -17.85 -4.45
N ASP A 39 40.83 -17.80 -3.13
CA ASP A 39 39.57 -17.88 -2.44
C ASP A 39 38.86 -16.53 -2.60
N GLU A 40 38.38 -16.23 -3.81
CA GLU A 40 37.49 -15.09 -4.03
C GLU A 40 36.10 -15.49 -3.55
N THR A 41 35.88 -15.25 -2.26
CA THR A 41 34.59 -15.27 -1.59
C THR A 41 33.58 -14.53 -2.48
N GLU A 42 32.55 -15.25 -2.93
CA GLU A 42 31.35 -14.65 -3.51
C GLU A 42 30.81 -13.64 -2.51
N GLY A 43 31.07 -12.37 -2.75
CA GLY A 43 30.45 -11.26 -2.06
C GLY A 43 28.99 -11.24 -2.47
N ASP A 44 28.17 -12.01 -1.75
CA ASP A 44 26.74 -11.85 -1.70
C ASP A 44 26.50 -10.40 -1.28
N SER A 45 26.32 -9.54 -2.29
CA SER A 45 26.00 -8.14 -2.11
C SER A 45 24.56 -8.14 -1.65
N ASP A 46 24.38 -8.36 -0.35
CA ASP A 46 23.11 -8.30 0.33
C ASP A 46 22.56 -6.88 0.10
N THR A 47 21.77 -6.69 -0.96
CA THR A 47 21.17 -5.41 -1.37
C THR A 47 20.03 -4.99 -0.44
N SER A 48 20.06 -5.45 0.80
CA SER A 48 19.15 -5.02 1.84
C SER A 48 19.40 -3.53 2.11
N PRO A 49 18.37 -2.67 2.04
CA PRO A 49 18.52 -1.25 2.30
C PRO A 49 19.18 -0.99 3.66
N THR A 50 20.15 -0.08 3.70
CA THR A 50 20.79 0.31 4.95
C THR A 50 19.81 1.09 5.81
N GLU A 51 19.51 0.55 6.98
CA GLU A 51 18.71 1.22 8.01
C GLU A 51 19.44 2.46 8.54
N THR A 52 18.73 3.58 8.69
CA THR A 52 19.31 4.86 9.14
C THR A 52 19.28 5.05 10.66
N GLY A 53 18.67 4.12 11.40
CA GLY A 53 18.59 4.18 12.86
C GLY A 53 17.56 5.18 13.41
N GLY A 54 16.53 5.51 12.61
CA GLY A 54 15.36 6.27 13.07
C GLY A 54 14.38 5.43 13.91
N PRO A 55 13.30 6.05 14.43
CA PRO A 55 12.32 5.34 15.25
C PRO A 55 11.62 4.20 14.49
N GLU A 56 11.27 3.13 15.21
CA GLU A 56 10.52 2.00 14.71
C GLU A 56 9.01 2.29 14.72
N LEU A 57 8.39 2.15 13.54
CA LEU A 57 6.95 2.23 13.33
C LEU A 57 6.25 0.94 13.75
N SER A 58 5.22 1.10 14.58
CA SER A 58 4.28 0.03 14.92
C SER A 58 2.84 0.54 14.97
N ILE A 59 1.87 -0.35 14.70
CA ILE A 59 0.45 -0.08 14.92
C ILE A 59 0.11 -0.45 16.38
N VAL A 60 -0.42 0.51 17.13
CA VAL A 60 -0.79 0.33 18.54
C VAL A 60 -2.23 -0.15 18.68
N SER A 61 -3.13 0.52 17.96
CA SER A 61 -4.56 0.23 17.97
C SER A 61 -5.20 0.60 16.65
N THR A 62 -6.31 -0.05 16.36
CA THR A 62 -7.26 0.34 15.31
C THR A 62 -8.62 0.55 15.95
N ASP A 63 -9.43 1.42 15.37
CA ASP A 63 -10.82 1.55 15.79
C ASP A 63 -11.59 0.23 15.58
N GLU A 64 -12.70 0.11 16.29
CA GLU A 64 -13.68 -0.95 16.03
C GLU A 64 -14.15 -0.91 14.57
N LEU A 65 -14.46 -2.08 14.02
CA LEU A 65 -14.98 -2.15 12.67
C LEU A 65 -16.33 -1.42 12.56
N PRO A 66 -16.57 -0.68 11.48
CA PRO A 66 -17.81 0.06 11.30
C PRO A 66 -18.99 -0.91 11.12
N ASP A 67 -20.18 -0.49 11.54
CA ASP A 67 -21.45 -1.16 11.20
C ASP A 67 -21.86 -0.81 9.76
N ALA A 68 -21.05 -1.23 8.80
CA ALA A 68 -21.20 -0.98 7.37
C ALA A 68 -20.62 -2.16 6.58
N PRO A 69 -21.05 -2.39 5.32
CA PRO A 69 -20.56 -3.51 4.48
C PRO A 69 -19.14 -3.28 3.92
N VAL A 70 -18.30 -2.55 4.65
CA VAL A 70 -16.92 -2.24 4.26
C VAL A 70 -15.99 -2.47 5.43
N ARG A 71 -14.78 -2.93 5.12
CA ARG A 71 -13.77 -3.23 6.12
C ARG A 71 -12.46 -2.49 5.81
N PRO A 72 -12.17 -1.39 6.53
CA PRO A 72 -10.86 -0.78 6.48
C PRO A 72 -9.84 -1.62 7.26
N ALA A 73 -8.59 -1.58 6.80
CA ALA A 73 -7.44 -2.25 7.39
C ALA A 73 -6.16 -1.44 7.15
N ILE A 74 -5.20 -1.59 8.06
CA ILE A 74 -3.89 -0.95 8.01
C ILE A 74 -2.81 -1.96 8.42
N GLU A 75 -1.71 -1.99 7.66
CA GLU A 75 -0.59 -2.91 7.88
C GLU A 75 0.73 -2.14 7.79
N VAL A 76 1.74 -2.52 8.58
CA VAL A 76 3.11 -1.99 8.43
C VAL A 76 3.80 -2.71 7.27
N THR A 77 4.30 -1.95 6.30
CA THR A 77 5.09 -2.47 5.18
C THR A 77 6.59 -2.30 5.41
N GLN A 78 6.98 -1.23 6.09
CA GLN A 78 8.35 -0.93 6.46
C GLN A 78 8.38 -0.27 7.83
N LYS A 79 9.09 -0.90 8.77
CA LYS A 79 9.10 -0.45 10.17
C LYS A 79 9.99 0.77 10.38
N THR A 80 11.14 0.81 9.73
CA THR A 80 12.18 1.80 10.02
C THR A 80 12.59 2.53 8.75
N ALA A 81 13.08 3.76 8.93
CA ALA A 81 13.59 4.57 7.84
C ALA A 81 14.90 4.00 7.28
N THR A 82 15.00 3.91 5.96
CA THR A 82 16.26 3.66 5.25
C THR A 82 16.79 4.98 4.69
N GLU A 83 17.97 4.95 4.07
CA GLU A 83 18.53 6.11 3.38
C GLU A 83 17.67 6.57 2.19
N SER A 84 16.90 5.65 1.62
CA SER A 84 16.15 5.86 0.39
C SER A 84 14.63 5.93 0.57
N GLN A 85 14.09 5.44 1.70
CA GLN A 85 12.65 5.42 1.96
C GLN A 85 12.32 5.64 3.45
N PRO A 86 11.22 6.35 3.76
CA PRO A 86 10.73 6.46 5.13
C PRO A 86 10.01 5.17 5.58
N PRO A 87 9.58 5.08 6.85
CA PRO A 87 8.67 4.02 7.30
C PRO A 87 7.38 4.01 6.46
N GLY A 88 6.80 2.82 6.32
CA GLY A 88 5.72 2.58 5.38
C GLY A 88 4.55 1.80 5.98
N LEU A 89 3.36 2.13 5.48
CA LEU A 89 2.11 1.44 5.78
C LEU A 89 1.43 1.01 4.48
N LYS A 90 0.45 0.10 4.58
CA LYS A 90 -0.51 -0.18 3.52
C LYS A 90 -1.91 -0.07 4.09
N ALA A 91 -2.68 0.86 3.52
CA ALA A 91 -4.10 0.99 3.81
C ALA A 91 -4.91 0.20 2.78
N THR A 92 -5.90 -0.55 3.25
CA THR A 92 -6.81 -1.33 2.42
C THR A 92 -8.24 -1.10 2.88
N VAL A 93 -9.18 -0.99 1.94
CA VAL A 93 -10.61 -1.07 2.23
C VAL A 93 -11.24 -2.11 1.33
N THR A 94 -11.98 -3.04 1.93
CA THR A 94 -12.63 -4.16 1.25
C THR A 94 -14.14 -4.02 1.33
N ASN A 95 -14.85 -4.28 0.23
CA ASN A 95 -16.29 -4.47 0.26
C ASN A 95 -16.61 -5.90 0.76
N GLU A 96 -17.12 -6.04 1.97
CA GLU A 96 -17.52 -7.34 2.55
C GLU A 96 -19.02 -7.63 2.36
N GLY A 97 -19.74 -6.75 1.67
CA GLY A 97 -21.14 -6.93 1.29
C GLY A 97 -21.33 -7.87 0.11
N ASP A 98 -22.60 -8.05 -0.27
CA ASP A 98 -23.07 -8.89 -1.38
C ASP A 98 -23.46 -8.08 -2.63
N ARG A 99 -23.28 -6.75 -2.59
CA ARG A 99 -23.57 -5.81 -3.67
C ARG A 99 -22.37 -4.90 -3.91
N ALA A 100 -22.24 -4.39 -5.14
CA ALA A 100 -21.27 -3.35 -5.45
C ALA A 100 -21.56 -2.08 -4.61
N LEU A 101 -20.50 -1.41 -4.17
CA LEU A 101 -20.55 -0.19 -3.38
C LEU A 101 -19.67 0.88 -3.99
N THR A 102 -20.07 2.14 -3.88
CA THR A 102 -19.27 3.27 -4.32
C THR A 102 -18.79 4.06 -3.11
N LEU A 103 -17.47 4.11 -2.92
CA LEU A 103 -16.81 4.72 -1.77
C LEU A 103 -16.15 6.05 -2.13
N GLY A 104 -16.20 7.02 -1.22
CA GLY A 104 -15.38 8.20 -1.37
C GLY A 104 -15.28 9.08 -0.12
N GLU A 105 -14.41 10.09 -0.15
CA GLU A 105 -13.51 10.43 -1.27
C GLU A 105 -12.39 9.39 -1.48
N GLY A 106 -12.02 9.11 -2.73
CA GLY A 106 -11.21 7.95 -3.12
C GLY A 106 -9.80 7.91 -2.54
N ARG A 107 -9.18 9.06 -2.26
CA ARG A 107 -7.89 9.13 -1.55
C ARG A 107 -8.08 8.97 -0.04
N ALA A 108 -9.15 9.52 0.50
CA ALA A 108 -9.53 9.42 1.91
C ALA A 108 -9.63 7.98 2.38
N ILE A 109 -10.35 7.14 1.64
CA ILE A 109 -10.66 5.76 2.05
C ILE A 109 -9.43 4.85 2.16
N VAL A 110 -8.28 5.30 1.66
CA VAL A 110 -6.97 4.65 1.74
C VAL A 110 -5.90 5.56 2.37
N PHE A 111 -6.30 6.55 3.17
CA PHE A 111 -5.43 7.44 3.95
C PHE A 111 -4.38 8.25 3.15
N ALA A 112 -4.53 8.35 1.84
CA ALA A 112 -3.61 9.13 1.02
C ALA A 112 -3.72 10.63 1.36
N TYR A 113 -2.56 11.27 1.56
CA TYR A 113 -2.42 12.67 1.94
C TYR A 113 -3.09 13.04 3.26
N ARG A 114 -3.07 12.13 4.25
CA ARG A 114 -3.66 12.38 5.58
C ARG A 114 -2.60 12.80 6.58
N ASN A 115 -2.90 13.85 7.33
CA ASN A 115 -2.14 14.16 8.53
C ASN A 115 -2.64 13.32 9.70
N ASP A 116 -1.78 13.14 10.71
CA ASP A 116 -2.27 12.75 12.02
C ASP A 116 -3.10 13.91 12.62
N THR A 117 -3.91 13.60 13.62
CA THR A 117 -4.83 14.56 14.26
C THR A 117 -4.13 15.78 14.87
N ALA A 118 -2.84 15.68 15.21
CA ALA A 118 -2.05 16.80 15.72
C ALA A 118 -1.21 17.51 14.63
N ASN A 119 -1.22 17.03 13.39
CA ASN A 119 -0.48 17.57 12.24
C ASN A 119 1.06 17.57 12.41
N ASN A 120 1.59 16.58 13.11
CA ASN A 120 3.03 16.32 13.26
C ASN A 120 3.56 15.36 12.19
N LEU A 121 2.70 14.51 11.63
CA LEU A 121 3.03 13.48 10.65
C LEU A 121 2.05 13.54 9.48
N MET A 122 2.52 13.10 8.31
CA MET A 122 1.72 13.00 7.09
C MET A 122 1.95 11.65 6.40
N LEU A 123 0.86 11.01 5.99
CA LEU A 123 0.86 9.83 5.12
C LEU A 123 0.73 10.26 3.67
N LEU A 124 1.68 9.83 2.85
CA LEU A 124 1.73 10.14 1.42
C LEU A 124 1.79 8.87 0.59
N PRO A 125 1.17 8.82 -0.61
CA PRO A 125 1.34 7.70 -1.53
C PRO A 125 2.82 7.40 -1.83
N ALA A 126 3.23 6.15 -1.63
CA ALA A 126 4.61 5.74 -1.85
C ALA A 126 5.04 5.89 -3.32
N GLY A 127 6.35 6.05 -3.55
CA GLY A 127 6.96 6.06 -4.88
C GLY A 127 6.81 7.37 -5.64
N SER A 128 6.39 8.44 -4.97
CA SER A 128 6.42 9.82 -5.49
C SER A 128 7.61 10.58 -4.91
N ASP A 129 8.09 11.59 -5.62
CA ASP A 129 9.13 12.49 -5.14
C ASP A 129 8.48 13.63 -4.33
N TYR A 130 8.81 13.70 -3.04
CA TYR A 130 8.26 14.69 -2.11
C TYR A 130 9.38 15.61 -1.61
N PRO A 131 9.08 16.90 -1.35
CA PRO A 131 10.08 17.86 -0.91
C PRO A 131 10.44 17.56 0.54
N VAL A 132 11.51 16.78 0.75
CA VAL A 132 12.03 16.40 2.07
C VAL A 132 13.39 17.00 2.34
N GLU A 133 13.69 17.21 3.63
CA GLU A 133 15.01 17.62 4.06
C GLU A 133 16.06 16.52 3.77
N ALA A 134 17.24 16.90 3.30
CA ALA A 134 18.27 15.93 2.97
C ALA A 134 18.69 15.11 4.21
N GLY A 135 18.58 13.78 4.14
CA GLY A 135 18.87 12.88 5.25
C GLY A 135 17.83 12.93 6.37
N CYS A 136 16.65 13.51 6.12
CA CYS A 136 15.61 13.74 7.11
C CYS A 136 14.24 13.57 6.46
N TRP A 137 13.47 12.57 6.87
CA TRP A 137 12.13 12.28 6.31
C TRP A 137 11.04 13.29 6.73
N ARG A 138 11.43 14.55 6.98
CA ARG A 138 10.53 15.68 7.22
C ARG A 138 10.34 16.45 5.93
N LEU A 139 9.09 16.78 5.64
CA LEU A 139 8.73 17.62 4.50
C LEU A 139 9.28 19.04 4.69
N THR A 140 9.80 19.68 3.65
CA THR A 140 10.25 21.08 3.71
C THR A 140 9.10 22.07 3.55
N GLU A 141 7.98 21.61 2.99
CA GLU A 141 6.79 22.42 2.73
C GLU A 141 5.52 21.55 2.72
N GLY A 142 4.36 22.20 2.82
CA GLY A 142 3.08 21.49 2.75
C GLY A 142 2.84 20.91 1.36
N ILE A 143 2.22 19.73 1.30
CA ILE A 143 1.86 19.09 0.03
C ILE A 143 0.59 19.71 -0.53
N ALA A 144 0.70 20.31 -1.71
CA ALA A 144 -0.46 20.80 -2.45
C ALA A 144 -1.25 19.62 -3.07
N ILE A 145 -2.55 19.61 -2.84
CA ILE A 145 -3.45 18.53 -3.26
C ILE A 145 -4.51 19.14 -4.19
N THR A 146 -4.74 18.53 -5.35
CA THR A 146 -5.84 18.94 -6.23
C THR A 146 -7.19 18.66 -5.57
N GLU A 147 -8.14 19.60 -5.67
CA GLU A 147 -9.51 19.45 -5.16
C GLU A 147 -10.39 18.55 -6.03
N GLU A 148 -9.80 17.53 -6.65
CA GLU A 148 -10.55 16.55 -7.44
C GLU A 148 -11.26 15.57 -6.49
N TYR A 149 -12.58 15.56 -6.55
CA TYR A 149 -13.40 14.60 -5.82
C TYR A 149 -13.46 13.28 -6.60
N ARG A 150 -12.86 12.23 -6.04
CA ARG A 150 -12.81 10.89 -6.65
C ARG A 150 -13.71 9.93 -5.88
N MET A 151 -14.36 9.02 -6.60
CA MET A 151 -15.09 7.89 -6.02
C MET A 151 -14.48 6.59 -6.55
N VAL A 152 -14.57 5.51 -5.78
CA VAL A 152 -14.12 4.18 -6.16
C VAL A 152 -15.28 3.21 -6.00
N THR A 153 -15.64 2.50 -7.06
CA THR A 153 -16.62 1.41 -6.99
C THR A 153 -15.88 0.10 -6.71
N LEU A 154 -16.37 -0.66 -5.74
CA LEU A 154 -15.84 -1.97 -5.36
C LEU A 154 -16.95 -3.02 -5.52
N GLU A 155 -16.70 -4.04 -6.32
CA GLU A 155 -17.52 -5.24 -6.39
C GLU A 155 -17.50 -6.01 -5.05
N PRO A 156 -18.44 -6.94 -4.81
CA PRO A 156 -18.40 -7.82 -3.64
C PRO A 156 -17.05 -8.55 -3.50
N GLY A 157 -16.38 -8.36 -2.36
CA GLY A 157 -15.05 -8.91 -2.08
C GLY A 157 -13.89 -8.15 -2.71
N GLU A 158 -14.13 -7.13 -3.53
CA GLU A 158 -13.08 -6.28 -4.10
C GLU A 158 -12.50 -5.35 -3.04
N SER A 159 -11.23 -4.96 -3.23
CA SER A 159 -10.53 -4.04 -2.34
C SER A 159 -9.85 -2.92 -3.11
N ALA A 160 -9.89 -1.72 -2.55
CA ALA A 160 -8.95 -0.66 -2.89
C ALA A 160 -7.78 -0.69 -1.90
N SER A 161 -6.57 -0.39 -2.35
CA SER A 161 -5.39 -0.35 -1.48
C SER A 161 -4.39 0.69 -1.93
N GLN A 162 -3.64 1.26 -0.99
CA GLN A 162 -2.56 2.19 -1.24
C GLN A 162 -1.40 1.90 -0.28
N VAL A 163 -0.19 1.78 -0.83
CA VAL A 163 1.04 1.83 -0.04
C VAL A 163 1.34 3.29 0.26
N LEU A 164 1.60 3.58 1.53
CA LEU A 164 1.81 4.90 2.09
C LEU A 164 3.19 4.96 2.73
N GLU A 165 3.82 6.11 2.64
CA GLU A 165 5.09 6.47 3.26
C GLU A 165 4.82 7.57 4.32
N LEU A 166 5.45 7.44 5.48
CA LEU A 166 5.23 8.30 6.65
C LEU A 166 6.30 9.38 6.74
N TYR A 167 5.87 10.64 6.72
CA TYR A 167 6.77 11.79 6.77
C TYR A 167 6.50 12.65 8.01
N GLY A 168 7.55 13.29 8.53
CA GLY A 168 7.40 14.42 9.44
C GLY A 168 6.74 15.60 8.71
N ALA A 169 5.77 16.25 9.35
CA ALA A 169 5.18 17.47 8.81
C ALA A 169 6.20 18.63 8.81
N PRO A 170 6.02 19.68 7.98
CA PRO A 170 7.01 20.75 7.84
C PRO A 170 7.40 21.46 9.14
N ASP A 171 6.43 21.64 10.03
CA ASP A 171 6.63 22.31 11.32
C ASP A 171 6.92 21.33 12.46
N ALA A 172 7.19 20.05 12.17
CA ALA A 172 7.50 19.05 13.18
C ALA A 172 8.88 19.30 13.83
N ASP A 173 8.97 19.02 15.14
CA ASP A 173 10.17 19.28 15.95
C ASP A 173 11.36 18.33 15.66
N ALA A 174 11.16 17.29 14.85
CA ALA A 174 12.17 16.30 14.47
C ALA A 174 11.90 15.73 13.06
N CYS A 175 12.88 15.01 12.50
CA CYS A 175 12.75 14.37 11.18
C CYS A 175 11.56 13.42 11.12
N LEU A 176 11.48 12.54 12.11
CA LEU A 176 10.31 11.75 12.45
C LEU A 176 10.14 11.90 13.96
N PRO A 177 9.11 12.63 14.44
CA PRO A 177 8.88 12.79 15.87
C PRO A 177 8.55 11.44 16.52
N THR A 178 9.02 11.23 17.75
CA THR A 178 8.71 10.03 18.53
C THR A 178 7.44 10.20 19.35
N GLY A 179 6.77 9.09 19.66
CA GLY A 179 5.53 9.05 20.44
C GLY A 179 4.39 8.35 19.71
N THR A 180 3.17 8.55 20.21
CA THR A 180 1.95 7.95 19.65
C THR A 180 1.19 8.98 18.82
N PHE A 181 0.78 8.58 17.62
CA PHE A 181 0.10 9.45 16.66
C PHE A 181 -1.17 8.78 16.12
N ARG A 182 -2.24 9.58 16.03
CA ARG A 182 -3.57 9.14 15.64
C ARG A 182 -3.88 9.60 14.23
N PHE A 183 -4.23 8.67 13.35
CA PHE A 183 -4.72 8.97 12.00
C PHE A 183 -6.21 8.63 11.89
N GLU A 184 -6.96 9.50 11.22
CA GLU A 184 -8.39 9.30 10.98
C GLU A 184 -8.75 9.63 9.54
N SER A 185 -9.72 8.92 9.00
CA SER A 185 -10.27 9.24 7.68
C SER A 185 -11.78 9.05 7.63
N PRO A 186 -12.51 9.97 6.97
CA PRO A 186 -13.94 9.80 6.73
C PRO A 186 -14.19 8.81 5.60
N TYR A 187 -15.24 8.01 5.77
CA TYR A 187 -15.79 7.11 4.78
C TYR A 187 -17.23 7.53 4.47
N SER A 188 -17.54 7.61 3.18
CA SER A 188 -18.90 7.74 2.67
C SER A 188 -19.16 6.55 1.76
N VAL A 189 -20.09 5.69 2.20
CA VAL A 189 -20.47 4.45 1.51
C VAL A 189 -21.78 4.68 0.78
N ARG A 190 -21.73 4.58 -0.53
CA ARG A 190 -22.90 4.69 -1.39
C ARG A 190 -23.24 3.37 -2.04
N ASP A 191 -24.47 3.27 -2.51
CA ASP A 191 -24.91 2.18 -3.37
C ASP A 191 -24.11 2.13 -4.70
N GLU A 192 -24.40 1.13 -5.52
CA GLU A 192 -23.72 0.92 -6.81
C GLU A 192 -23.86 2.13 -7.75
N SER A 193 -24.99 2.83 -7.71
CA SER A 193 -25.26 3.99 -8.55
C SER A 193 -24.46 5.23 -8.10
N GLY A 194 -24.05 5.26 -6.83
CA GLY A 194 -23.42 6.42 -6.22
C GLY A 194 -24.40 7.54 -5.90
N GLU A 195 -25.71 7.32 -6.01
CA GLU A 195 -26.75 8.33 -5.77
C GLU A 195 -27.18 8.34 -4.30
N GLU A 196 -27.24 7.18 -3.65
CA GLU A 196 -27.71 7.05 -2.27
C GLU A 196 -26.55 6.76 -1.31
N GLU A 197 -26.38 7.60 -0.29
CA GLU A 197 -25.49 7.30 0.83
C GLU A 197 -26.18 6.32 1.78
N THR A 198 -25.56 5.16 1.93
CA THR A 198 -26.06 4.05 2.76
C THR A 198 -25.42 4.03 4.14
N ALA A 199 -24.19 4.55 4.27
CA ALA A 199 -23.51 4.74 5.53
C ALA A 199 -22.46 5.87 5.45
N SER A 200 -22.19 6.51 6.58
CA SER A 200 -21.06 7.41 6.76
C SER A 200 -20.48 7.23 8.16
N PHE A 201 -19.15 7.17 8.24
CA PHE A 201 -18.43 7.00 9.50
C PHE A 201 -16.99 7.52 9.37
N THR A 202 -16.32 7.68 10.50
CA THR A 202 -14.86 7.89 10.56
C THR A 202 -14.23 6.62 11.09
N TRP A 203 -13.12 6.22 10.51
CA TRP A 203 -12.29 5.13 11.02
C TRP A 203 -10.84 5.58 11.09
N GLY A 204 -10.12 5.09 12.08
CA GLY A 204 -8.74 5.46 12.33
C GLY A 204 -7.92 4.39 13.02
N PHE A 205 -6.65 4.71 13.21
CA PHE A 205 -5.68 3.89 13.91
C PHE A 205 -4.63 4.76 14.60
N ASP A 206 -3.98 4.18 15.60
CA ASP A 206 -2.87 4.78 16.31
C ASP A 206 -1.58 4.05 15.94
N ILE A 207 -0.53 4.83 15.70
CA ILE A 207 0.82 4.31 15.53
C ILE A 207 1.72 4.77 16.67
N SER A 208 2.79 4.03 16.90
CA SER A 208 3.90 4.46 17.73
C SER A 208 5.18 4.56 16.90
N LEU A 209 6.00 5.56 17.22
CA LEU A 209 7.36 5.75 16.74
C LEU A 209 8.30 5.79 17.95
N GLU A 210 9.10 4.74 18.14
CA GLU A 210 10.01 4.57 19.30
C GLU A 210 11.43 4.18 18.90
#